data_AF-A0A4Y2MV45-F1
#
_entry.id   AF-A0A4Y2MV45-F1
#
_cell.length_a   1.000
_cell.length_b   1.000
_cell.length_c   1.000
_cell.angle_alpha   90.00
_cell.angle_beta   90.00
_cell.angle_gamma   90.00
#
_symmetry.space_group_name_H-M   'P 1'
#
loop_
_entity.id
_entity.type
_entity.pdbx_description
1 polymer ?
#
loop_
_entity_poly.entity_id
_entity_poly.type
_entity_poly.pdbx_seq_one_letter_code
_entity_poly.pdbx_strand_id
1 'polypeptide(L)'
;MHNTSKFILLIHGAGFEEEYKQLMSYIVCEGAGRECMLRHCDKCPSKDNLVQFLQSKFEDYDDEDIVEYNQWVSTDRTEMIRYSTSVGELIEKLVEKLNKLIPHSYTAKSQASFF
;
A
#
# COMPACT_ATOMS: atom_id res chain seq x y z
N MET A 1 -12.93 -0.24 8.07
CA MET A 1 -12.81 1.01 7.27
C MET A 1 -11.54 1.84 7.57
N HIS A 2 -10.98 1.84 8.79
CA HIS A 2 -9.89 2.75 9.16
C HIS A 2 -8.52 2.51 8.47
N ASN A 3 -8.19 1.27 8.06
CA ASN A 3 -6.87 0.96 7.47
C ASN A 3 -6.73 1.41 6.01
N THR A 4 -7.80 1.34 5.21
CA THR A 4 -7.79 1.76 3.80
C THR A 4 -7.53 3.25 3.66
N SER A 5 -8.23 4.08 4.45
CA SER A 5 -8.06 5.54 4.40
C SER A 5 -6.65 5.98 4.81
N LYS A 6 -6.03 5.33 5.81
CA LYS A 6 -4.66 5.66 6.24
C LYS A 6 -3.62 5.35 5.16
N PHE A 7 -3.81 4.28 4.39
CA PHE A 7 -2.91 3.89 3.30
C PHE A 7 -3.03 4.83 2.10
N ILE A 8 -4.25 5.19 1.70
CA ILE A 8 -4.50 6.18 0.63
C ILE A 8 -3.80 7.50 0.94
N LEU A 9 -3.81 7.93 2.20
CA LEU A 9 -3.23 9.20 2.59
C LEU A 9 -1.69 9.16 2.63
N LEU A 10 -1.08 8.01 2.90
CA LEU A 10 0.38 7.83 2.83
C LEU A 10 0.90 7.96 1.40
N ILE A 11 0.20 7.35 0.43
CA ILE A 11 0.52 7.42 -1.01
C ILE A 11 0.54 8.88 -1.47
N HIS A 12 -0.52 9.63 -1.21
CA HIS A 12 -0.58 11.04 -1.57
C HIS A 12 0.46 11.89 -0.82
N GLY A 13 0.69 11.61 0.46
CA GLY A 13 1.67 12.31 1.29
C GLY A 13 3.13 12.07 0.90
N ALA A 14 3.40 10.99 0.17
CA ALA A 14 4.70 10.65 -0.42
C ALA A 14 4.80 11.04 -1.91
N GLY A 15 3.77 11.70 -2.47
CA GLY A 15 3.80 12.23 -3.84
C GLY A 15 3.50 11.22 -4.95
N PHE A 16 2.96 10.04 -4.63
CA PHE A 16 2.52 9.08 -5.64
C PHE A 16 1.22 9.53 -6.31
N GLU A 17 1.15 9.46 -7.64
CA GLU A 17 -0.05 9.76 -8.43
C GLU A 17 -1.00 8.56 -8.50
N GLU A 18 -0.50 7.34 -8.30
CA GLU A 18 -1.26 6.10 -8.41
C GLU A 18 -2.23 5.90 -7.24
N GLU A 19 -3.46 5.47 -7.54
CA GLU A 19 -4.38 5.01 -6.51
C GLU A 19 -3.89 3.69 -5.89
N TYR A 20 -4.19 3.49 -4.60
CA TYR A 20 -3.88 2.22 -3.93
C TYR A 20 -4.41 0.98 -4.66
N LYS A 21 -5.51 1.09 -5.42
CA LYS A 21 -6.07 0.01 -6.23
C LYS A 21 -5.17 -0.39 -7.40
N GLN A 22 -4.50 0.59 -8.01
CA GLN A 22 -3.50 0.34 -9.05
C GLN A 22 -2.25 -0.30 -8.45
N LEU A 23 -1.88 0.08 -7.23
CA LEU A 23 -0.77 -0.60 -6.53
C LEU A 23 -1.13 -2.05 -6.17
N MET A 24 -2.39 -2.32 -5.81
CA MET A 24 -2.85 -3.69 -5.52
C MET A 24 -2.70 -4.62 -6.73
N SER A 25 -2.88 -4.14 -7.97
CA SER A 25 -2.78 -5.00 -9.16
C SER A 25 -1.38 -5.55 -9.41
N TYR A 26 -0.33 -5.00 -8.78
CA TYR A 26 1.02 -5.57 -8.84
C TYR A 26 1.20 -6.81 -7.94
N ILE A 27 0.30 -7.06 -6.97
CA ILE A 27 0.44 -8.14 -5.97
C ILE A 27 -0.64 -9.23 -6.10
N VAL A 28 -1.62 -9.05 -6.99
CA VAL A 28 -2.70 -10.01 -7.24
C VAL A 28 -2.80 -10.33 -8.72
N CYS A 29 -3.34 -11.50 -9.07
CA CYS A 29 -3.55 -11.86 -10.47
C CYS A 29 -4.44 -10.86 -11.20
N GLU A 30 -4.29 -10.76 -12.52
CA GLU A 30 -5.26 -10.09 -13.37
C GLU A 30 -6.66 -10.73 -13.18
N GLY A 31 -7.69 -9.90 -13.02
CA GLY A 31 -9.04 -10.39 -12.70
C GLY A 31 -9.19 -10.96 -11.28
N ALA A 32 -8.34 -10.55 -10.33
CA ALA A 32 -8.28 -11.05 -8.95
C ALA A 32 -9.66 -11.33 -8.33
N GLY A 33 -9.93 -12.63 -8.12
CA GLY A 33 -11.09 -13.12 -7.40
C GLY A 33 -10.84 -13.22 -5.89
N ARG A 34 -11.81 -13.84 -5.19
CA ARG A 34 -11.78 -14.06 -3.73
C ARG A 34 -10.44 -14.63 -3.23
N GLU A 35 -9.95 -15.67 -3.87
CA GLU A 35 -8.73 -16.36 -3.42
C GLU A 35 -7.48 -15.48 -3.51
N CYS A 36 -7.38 -14.62 -4.54
CA CYS A 36 -6.29 -13.66 -4.67
C CYS A 36 -6.37 -12.58 -3.56
N MET A 37 -7.57 -12.06 -3.34
CA MET A 37 -7.80 -10.98 -2.39
C MET A 37 -7.73 -11.44 -0.92
N LEU A 38 -8.01 -12.71 -0.63
CA LEU A 38 -7.84 -13.31 0.70
C LEU A 38 -6.45 -13.93 0.91
N ARG A 39 -5.52 -13.77 -0.05
CA ARG A 39 -4.15 -14.31 0.01
C ARG A 39 -4.09 -15.85 0.10
N HIS A 40 -5.05 -16.53 -0.52
CA HIS A 40 -5.10 -18.00 -0.65
C HIS A 40 -4.67 -18.49 -2.05
N CYS A 41 -4.24 -17.59 -2.94
CA CYS A 41 -3.82 -17.94 -4.29
C CYS A 41 -2.29 -18.07 -4.37
N ASP A 42 -1.81 -19.28 -4.66
CA ASP A 42 -0.38 -19.58 -4.85
C ASP A 42 0.19 -19.06 -6.18
N LYS A 43 -0.67 -18.55 -7.07
CA LYS A 43 -0.30 -18.01 -8.38
C LYS A 43 -0.23 -16.48 -8.40
N CYS A 44 -0.59 -15.80 -7.31
CA CYS A 44 -0.48 -14.36 -7.25
C CYS A 44 0.98 -13.95 -7.49
N PRO A 45 1.22 -12.87 -8.27
CA PRO A 45 2.54 -12.29 -8.34
C PRO A 45 3.01 -11.97 -6.91
N SER A 46 4.27 -12.27 -6.62
CA SER A 46 4.85 -11.96 -5.32
C SER A 46 4.84 -10.44 -5.12
N LYS A 47 5.13 -10.02 -3.89
CA LYS A 47 5.31 -8.59 -3.59
C LYS A 47 6.47 -7.96 -4.39
N ASP A 48 7.31 -8.75 -5.05
CA ASP A 48 8.52 -8.29 -5.72
C ASP A 48 8.21 -7.38 -6.90
N ASN A 49 7.12 -7.64 -7.64
CA ASN A 49 6.67 -6.76 -8.73
C ASN A 49 6.33 -5.35 -8.21
N LEU A 50 5.70 -5.28 -7.02
CA LEU A 50 5.43 -3.99 -6.38
C LEU A 50 6.72 -3.33 -5.88
N VAL A 51 7.63 -4.10 -5.29
CA VAL A 51 8.94 -3.59 -4.86
C VAL A 51 9.69 -2.98 -6.04
N GLN A 52 9.77 -3.69 -7.17
CA GLN A 52 10.40 -3.20 -8.39
C GLN A 52 9.73 -1.94 -8.93
N PHE A 53 8.39 -1.89 -8.94
CA PHE A 53 7.66 -0.69 -9.33
C PHE A 53 8.01 0.49 -8.42
N LEU A 54 8.00 0.30 -7.10
CA LEU A 54 8.33 1.36 -6.15
C LEU A 54 9.79 1.79 -6.27
N GLN A 55 10.73 0.85 -6.45
CA GLN A 55 12.13 1.16 -6.70
C GLN A 55 12.31 2.00 -7.96
N SER A 56 11.56 1.70 -9.04
CA SER A 56 11.63 2.52 -10.26
C SER A 56 11.15 3.96 -10.07
N LYS A 57 10.32 4.24 -9.05
CA LYS A 57 9.92 5.61 -8.70
C LYS A 57 11.00 6.38 -7.95
N PHE A 58 11.98 5.67 -7.39
CA PHE A 58 13.12 6.22 -6.67
C PHE A 58 14.44 5.86 -7.35
N GLU A 59 14.46 5.68 -8.68
CA GLU A 59 15.66 5.22 -9.40
C GLU A 59 16.86 6.16 -9.28
N ASP A 60 16.61 7.45 -9.02
CA ASP A 60 17.63 8.47 -8.78
C ASP A 60 18.13 8.52 -7.32
N TYR A 61 17.61 7.66 -6.43
CA TYR A 61 17.95 7.63 -5.01
C TYR A 61 18.58 6.29 -4.63
N ASP A 62 19.53 6.33 -3.71
CA ASP A 62 20.04 5.15 -3.03
C ASP A 62 19.06 4.69 -1.94
N ASP A 63 19.06 3.39 -1.61
CA ASP A 63 18.19 2.82 -0.57
C ASP A 63 18.36 3.49 0.81
N GLU A 64 19.54 4.09 1.06
CA GLU A 64 19.91 4.80 2.30
C GLU A 64 19.50 6.28 2.29
N ASP A 65 19.12 6.84 1.14
CA ASP A 65 18.72 8.24 1.03
C ASP A 65 17.48 8.53 1.87
N ILE A 66 17.48 9.70 2.50
CA ILE A 66 16.41 10.10 3.41
C ILE A 66 15.32 10.84 2.64
N VAL A 67 14.10 10.34 2.76
CA VAL A 67 12.89 10.95 2.22
C VAL A 67 11.96 11.40 3.34
N GLU A 68 11.28 12.51 3.10
CA GLU A 68 10.30 13.06 4.04
C GLU A 68 8.90 12.97 3.46
N TYR A 69 7.96 12.51 4.28
CA TYR A 69 6.57 12.36 3.87
C TYR A 69 5.62 12.62 5.04
N ASN A 70 4.39 13.01 4.72
CA ASN A 70 3.34 13.20 5.71
C ASN A 70 2.43 11.98 5.78
N GLN A 71 2.09 11.53 6.99
CA GLN A 71 1.16 10.43 7.21
C GLN A 71 0.15 10.79 8.29
N TRP A 72 -1.11 10.42 8.05
CA TRP A 72 -2.15 10.50 9.07
C TRP A 72 -2.07 9.31 10.02
N VAL A 73 -1.91 9.60 11.31
CA VAL A 73 -1.92 8.65 12.41
C VAL A 73 -3.18 8.86 13.23
N SER A 74 -3.78 7.78 13.73
CA SER A 74 -4.98 7.83 14.55
C SER A 74 -4.85 6.77 15.64
N THR A 75 -4.40 7.23 16.80
CA THR A 75 -4.29 6.51 18.08
C THR A 75 -5.42 6.93 19.01
N ASP A 76 -5.76 8.22 19.09
CA ASP A 76 -6.96 8.77 19.77
C ASP A 76 -7.57 9.97 19.02
N ARG A 77 -6.74 10.84 18.44
CA ARG A 77 -7.11 11.88 17.47
C ARG A 77 -6.40 11.60 16.15
N THR A 78 -7.00 12.03 15.04
CA THR A 78 -6.39 11.93 13.73
C THR A 78 -5.46 13.12 13.52
N GLU A 79 -4.16 12.87 13.47
CA GLU A 79 -3.13 13.88 13.31
C GLU A 79 -2.22 13.56 12.12
N MET A 80 -1.74 14.60 11.44
CA MET A 80 -0.77 14.46 10.37
C MET A 80 0.63 14.58 10.98
N ILE A 81 1.43 13.52 10.85
CA ILE A 81 2.81 13.46 11.34
C ILE A 81 3.75 13.47 10.15
N ARG A 82 4.81 14.28 10.22
CA ARG A 82 5.92 14.25 9.27
C ARG A 82 6.88 13.15 9.69
N TYR A 83 7.19 12.25 8.76
CA TYR A 83 8.19 11.21 8.91
C TYR A 83 9.41 11.53 8.06
N SER A 84 10.55 11.05 8.52
CA SER A 84 11.81 11.05 7.79
C SER A 84 12.36 9.64 7.92
N THR A 85 12.47 8.92 6.79
CA THR A 85 12.94 7.52 6.75
C THR A 85 13.83 7.35 5.54
N SER A 86 14.58 6.24 5.46
CA SER A 86 15.26 5.91 4.22
C SER A 86 14.26 5.51 3.12
N VAL A 87 14.69 5.57 1.85
CA VAL A 87 13.92 5.07 0.71
C VAL A 87 13.56 3.60 0.90
N GLY A 88 14.53 2.77 1.29
CA GLY A 88 14.30 1.34 1.54
C GLY A 88 13.22 1.10 2.61
N GLU A 89 13.27 1.86 3.72
CA GLU A 89 12.28 1.75 4.80
C GLU A 89 10.88 2.19 4.35
N LEU A 90 10.78 3.24 3.52
CA LEU A 90 9.51 3.70 2.96
C LEU A 90 8.89 2.62 2.06
N ILE A 91 9.69 2.04 1.16
CA ILE A 91 9.25 0.97 0.25
C ILE A 91 8.76 -0.24 1.04
N GLU A 92 9.54 -0.69 2.03
CA GLU A 92 9.14 -1.83 2.87
C GLU A 92 7.81 -1.56 3.60
N LYS A 93 7.66 -0.38 4.21
CA LYS A 93 6.43 0.04 4.89
C LYS A 93 5.23 0.08 3.95
N LEU A 94 5.40 0.58 2.72
CA LEU A 94 4.33 0.63 1.72
C LEU A 94 3.89 -0.77 1.31
N VAL A 95 4.85 -1.65 1.02
CA VAL A 95 4.59 -3.04 0.62
C VAL A 95 3.89 -3.80 1.74
N GLU A 96 4.33 -3.65 2.99
CA GLU A 96 3.73 -4.32 4.13
C GLU A 96 2.28 -3.84 4.37
N LYS A 97 2.06 -2.52 4.36
CA LYS A 97 0.72 -1.95 4.54
C LYS A 97 -0.22 -2.38 3.42
N LEU A 98 0.25 -2.42 2.17
CA LEU A 98 -0.59 -2.83 1.05
C LEU A 98 -0.96 -4.31 1.11
N ASN A 99 0.00 -5.18 1.46
CA ASN A 99 -0.29 -6.60 1.67
C ASN A 99 -1.36 -6.84 2.74
N LYS A 100 -1.36 -6.06 3.83
CA LYS A 100 -2.41 -6.09 4.85
C LYS A 100 -3.73 -5.50 4.37
N LEU A 101 -3.69 -4.55 3.43
CA LEU A 101 -4.87 -3.85 2.93
C LEU A 101 -5.71 -4.69 1.96
N ILE A 102 -5.08 -5.53 1.13
CA ILE A 102 -5.75 -6.36 0.11
C ILE A 102 -6.96 -7.13 0.70
N PRO A 103 -6.82 -7.96 1.76
CA PRO A 103 -7.95 -8.71 2.33
C PRO A 103 -9.00 -7.81 3.01
N HIS A 104 -8.57 -6.70 3.61
CA HIS A 104 -9.48 -5.74 4.22
C HIS A 104 -10.34 -5.03 3.16
N SER A 105 -9.75 -4.64 2.02
CA SER A 105 -10.45 -4.02 0.90
C SER A 105 -11.55 -4.94 0.34
N TYR A 106 -11.23 -6.23 0.17
CA TYR A 106 -12.21 -7.22 -0.29
C TYR A 106 -13.33 -7.48 0.71
N THR A 107 -13.01 -7.62 2.00
CA THR A 107 -14.02 -7.80 3.06
C THR A 107 -14.96 -6.60 3.14
N ALA A 108 -14.42 -5.37 3.11
CA ALA A 108 -15.23 -4.16 3.14
C ALA A 108 -16.16 -4.04 1.93
N LYS A 109 -15.67 -4.34 0.72
CA LYS A 109 -16.48 -4.36 -0.50
C LYS A 109 -17.58 -5.43 -0.43
N SER A 110 -17.24 -6.62 0.07
CA SER A 110 -18.19 -7.72 0.24
C SER A 110 -19.28 -7.33 1.24
N GLN A 111 -18.92 -6.76 2.39
CA GLN A 111 -19.88 -6.25 3.37
C GLN A 111 -20.82 -5.19 2.79
N ALA A 112 -20.28 -4.24 2.02
CA ALA A 112 -21.08 -3.20 1.37
C ALA A 112 -22.07 -3.74 0.32
N SER A 113 -21.82 -4.93 -0.25
CA SER A 113 -22.75 -5.55 -1.20
C SER A 113 -23.94 -6.27 -0.54
N PHE A 114 -23.94 -6.42 0.78
CA PHE A 114 -25.05 -7.00 1.55
C PHE A 114 -26.00 -5.96 2.15
N PHE A 115 -25.73 -4.66 1.95
CA PHE A 115 -26.57 -3.53 2.35
C PHE A 115 -26.97 -2.72 1.12
#